data_AF-A0A3M9YZ86-F1
#
_entry.id   AF-A0A3M9YZ86-F1
#
_cell.length_a   1.000
_cell.length_b   1.000
_cell.length_c   1.000
_cell.angle_alpha   90.00
_cell.angle_beta   90.00
_cell.angle_gamma   90.00
#
_symmetry.space_group_name_H-M   'P 1'
#
loop_
_entity.id
_entity.type
_entity.pdbx_description
1 polymer ?
#
loop_
_entity_poly.entity_id
_entity_poly.type
_entity_poly.pdbx_seq_one_letter_code
_entity_poly.pdbx_strand_id
1 'polypeptide(L)'
;MTTQSSVSFNGQIAFVDAGVADSASLVSQFQSGTEVHLLDSSQDAIAQITQVLTNRSGVSAVHLVSHGSNGALQLGGETVVDFGDYDAELQAWSKALTADADILLYGCQVAADAVGVAFVNSLSQLTGADVAASDDLTGQGGDWVLEYQTDTIETAAIADTAYQGTLANFFVTSTSDVVDTNDGVLTLREAITNANTQAGTDNIFFSVNGTITLTGGELGINSDVNIYGNGAPFLTISGNNTSRVFNVSSGTVLLSGLTIANGRVTGGEGGGIRNSGTLTVQFCTFSGNSAPSGGGIANLGTVTVNSSTFSGNSASYGGGIANIGSLTVNSSTFSGNSAGIFGGGIFNLGGSLIVNSSTFSSNSAIFGGGISNVIGSLTVTSSYFLNNQASEGGGIANLGNGTSTLIANVISQNSATSRGGGVFTDGGTVRLQLNNISSNTVPTGPDLFGAFVSGTSTPGSFGFNVIGKGGGFTGITNGVNGDVILVF
;
A
#
# COMPACT_ATOMS: atom_id res chain seq x y z
N MET A 1 14.78 36.93 36.68
CA MET A 1 13.76 35.88 36.48
C MET A 1 12.75 36.43 35.50
N THR A 2 12.91 36.10 34.22
CA THR A 2 11.88 36.34 33.20
C THR A 2 10.77 35.32 33.45
N THR A 3 9.61 35.81 33.87
CA THR A 3 8.41 35.00 34.06
C THR A 3 7.92 34.53 32.69
N GLN A 4 8.04 33.22 32.41
CA GLN A 4 7.21 32.58 31.38
C GLN A 4 5.75 32.76 31.82
N SER A 5 5.00 33.58 31.10
CA SER A 5 3.56 33.64 31.23
C SER A 5 3.00 32.28 30.82
N SER A 6 2.45 31.53 31.77
CA SER A 6 1.69 30.30 31.48
C SER A 6 0.46 30.69 30.68
N VAL A 7 0.39 30.27 29.43
CA VAL A 7 -0.81 30.42 28.60
C VAL A 7 -1.89 29.50 29.20
N SER A 8 -3.04 30.05 29.59
CA SER A 8 -4.15 29.29 30.14
C SER A 8 -4.96 28.64 29.01
N PHE A 9 -5.39 27.39 29.22
CA PHE A 9 -6.32 26.70 28.32
C PHE A 9 -7.60 27.53 28.14
N ASN A 10 -8.01 27.74 26.89
CA ASN A 10 -9.15 28.60 26.55
C ASN A 10 -10.46 27.83 26.31
N GLY A 11 -10.47 26.52 26.51
CA GLY A 11 -11.65 25.66 26.25
C GLY A 11 -11.64 25.01 24.86
N GLN A 12 -10.73 25.36 23.97
CA GLN A 12 -10.71 24.83 22.60
C GLN A 12 -9.61 23.79 22.39
N ILE A 13 -9.94 22.73 21.65
CA ILE A 13 -8.98 21.71 21.23
C ILE A 13 -9.03 21.57 19.72
N ALA A 14 -7.87 21.60 19.07
CA ALA A 14 -7.73 21.34 17.65
C ALA A 14 -7.04 20.01 17.40
N PHE A 15 -7.59 19.22 16.50
CA PHE A 15 -6.98 18.05 15.92
C PHE A 15 -6.70 18.34 14.45
N VAL A 16 -5.43 18.24 14.08
CA VAL A 16 -4.98 18.48 12.71
C VAL A 16 -4.47 17.16 12.15
N ASP A 17 -5.08 16.71 11.06
CA ASP A 17 -4.65 15.50 10.37
C ASP A 17 -3.23 15.67 9.82
N ALA A 18 -2.37 14.67 10.04
CA ALA A 18 -0.99 14.73 9.57
C ALA A 18 -0.85 14.68 8.04
N GLY A 19 -1.90 14.26 7.32
CA GLY A 19 -1.96 14.31 5.86
C GLY A 19 -2.20 15.71 5.30
N VAL A 20 -2.66 16.65 6.13
CA VAL A 20 -2.83 18.05 5.72
C VAL A 20 -1.48 18.71 5.51
N ALA A 21 -1.28 19.22 4.31
CA ALA A 21 -0.09 19.98 3.93
C ALA A 21 0.14 21.16 4.87
N ASP A 22 1.40 21.53 5.11
CA ASP A 22 1.78 22.71 5.92
C ASP A 22 0.94 22.88 7.20
N SER A 23 0.64 21.77 7.88
CA SER A 23 -0.15 21.76 9.12
C SER A 23 0.44 22.71 10.17
N ALA A 24 1.75 22.92 10.18
CA ALA A 24 2.42 23.90 11.03
C ALA A 24 1.90 25.34 10.83
N SER A 25 1.63 25.78 9.60
CA SER A 25 1.02 27.08 9.34
C SER A 25 -0.40 27.15 9.91
N LEU A 26 -1.20 26.10 9.68
CA LEU A 26 -2.58 26.04 10.17
C LEU A 26 -2.65 26.03 11.70
N VAL A 27 -1.74 25.32 12.35
CA VAL A 27 -1.61 25.32 13.82
C VAL A 27 -1.36 26.72 14.37
N SER A 28 -0.67 27.59 13.63
CA SER A 28 -0.38 28.95 14.06
C SER A 28 -1.59 29.90 14.04
N GLN A 29 -2.70 29.50 13.42
CA GLN A 29 -3.91 30.30 13.34
C GLN A 29 -4.84 30.13 14.54
N PHE A 30 -4.66 29.08 15.34
CA PHE A 30 -5.47 28.88 16.52
C PHE A 30 -5.19 29.94 17.58
N GLN A 31 -6.22 30.29 18.34
CA GLN A 31 -6.13 31.30 19.40
C GLN A 31 -5.15 30.85 20.49
N SER A 32 -4.50 31.83 21.13
CA SER A 32 -3.65 31.55 22.28
C SER A 32 -4.45 30.83 23.38
N GLY A 33 -3.96 29.66 23.80
CA GLY A 33 -4.64 28.80 24.78
C GLY A 33 -5.43 27.63 24.17
N THR A 34 -5.57 27.58 22.84
CA THR A 34 -6.10 26.39 22.15
C THR A 34 -5.07 25.27 22.24
N GLU A 35 -5.51 24.09 22.67
CA GLU A 35 -4.68 22.90 22.69
C GLU A 35 -4.68 22.23 21.32
N VAL A 36 -3.52 21.85 20.80
CA VAL A 36 -3.41 21.31 19.43
C VAL A 36 -2.76 19.93 19.46
N HIS A 37 -3.39 18.97 18.77
CA HIS A 37 -2.89 17.62 18.56
C HIS A 37 -2.76 17.33 17.07
N LEU A 38 -1.62 16.76 16.68
CA LEU A 38 -1.46 16.18 15.35
C LEU A 38 -1.92 14.73 15.41
N LEU A 39 -2.82 14.33 14.50
CA LEU A 39 -3.29 12.96 14.42
C LEU A 39 -2.26 12.09 13.69
N ASP A 40 -1.89 10.96 14.30
CA ASP A 40 -1.02 9.97 13.70
C ASP A 40 -1.80 9.23 12.59
N SER A 41 -1.28 9.26 11.37
CA SER A 41 -1.90 8.61 10.20
C SER A 41 -1.78 7.09 10.18
N SER A 42 -1.12 6.49 11.17
CA SER A 42 -1.01 5.04 11.34
C SER A 42 -2.00 4.47 12.36
N GLN A 43 -2.83 5.31 12.97
CA GLN A 43 -3.78 4.93 14.01
C GLN A 43 -5.16 5.50 13.71
N ASP A 44 -6.20 4.82 14.20
CA ASP A 44 -7.58 5.31 14.11
C ASP A 44 -7.69 6.71 14.74
N ALA A 45 -8.09 7.70 13.94
CA ALA A 45 -8.14 9.08 14.39
C ALA A 45 -9.25 9.34 15.39
N ILE A 46 -10.42 8.70 15.26
CA ILE A 46 -11.53 8.87 16.19
C ILE A 46 -11.13 8.32 17.58
N ALA A 47 -10.42 7.20 17.64
CA ALA A 47 -9.85 6.66 18.86
C ALA A 47 -8.82 7.60 19.50
N GLN A 48 -7.93 8.20 18.70
CA GLN A 48 -6.96 9.21 19.17
C GLN A 48 -7.67 10.44 19.78
N ILE A 49 -8.65 11.00 19.07
CA ILE A 49 -9.45 12.13 19.55
C ILE A 49 -10.18 11.75 20.85
N THR A 50 -10.80 10.57 20.87
CA THR A 50 -11.51 10.04 22.05
C THR A 50 -10.57 9.94 23.26
N GLN A 51 -9.35 9.44 23.07
CA GLN A 51 -8.37 9.31 24.14
C GLN A 51 -7.99 10.68 24.74
N VAL A 52 -7.86 11.71 23.91
CA VAL A 52 -7.61 13.07 24.37
C VAL A 52 -8.82 13.60 25.13
N LEU A 53 -10.01 13.57 24.51
CA LEU A 53 -11.23 14.17 25.08
C LEU A 53 -11.68 13.49 26.38
N THR A 54 -11.50 12.18 26.52
CA THR A 54 -11.89 11.45 27.76
C THR A 54 -11.14 11.94 29.00
N ASN A 55 -9.98 12.60 28.81
CA ASN A 55 -9.19 13.20 29.89
C ASN A 55 -9.45 14.71 30.07
N ARG A 56 -10.53 15.24 29.50
CA ARG A 56 -10.87 16.66 29.48
C ARG A 56 -12.29 16.93 29.99
N SER A 57 -12.53 18.18 30.31
CA SER A 57 -13.84 18.69 30.73
C SER A 57 -13.91 20.18 30.43
N GLY A 58 -15.10 20.68 30.09
CA GLY A 58 -15.28 22.10 29.78
C GLY A 58 -14.66 22.49 28.43
N VAL A 59 -14.65 21.55 27.49
CA VAL A 59 -14.23 21.82 26.11
C VAL A 59 -15.39 22.52 25.40
N SER A 60 -15.19 23.78 25.04
CA SER A 60 -16.20 24.59 24.34
C SER A 60 -16.08 24.49 22.82
N ALA A 61 -14.95 24.03 22.29
CA ALA A 61 -14.83 23.78 20.86
C ALA A 61 -13.86 22.65 20.52
N VAL A 62 -14.20 21.89 19.48
CA VAL A 62 -13.32 20.94 18.81
C VAL A 62 -13.13 21.37 17.35
N HIS A 63 -11.89 21.62 16.96
CA HIS A 63 -11.53 21.92 15.56
C HIS A 63 -10.98 20.64 14.92
N LEU A 64 -11.55 20.20 13.80
CA LEU A 64 -11.06 19.07 13.00
C LEU A 64 -10.56 19.57 11.65
N VAL A 65 -9.24 19.72 11.54
CA VAL A 65 -8.57 20.16 10.31
C VAL A 65 -8.12 18.94 9.53
N SER A 66 -8.78 18.67 8.42
CA SER A 66 -8.51 17.52 7.55
C SER A 66 -8.86 17.83 6.11
N HIS A 67 -8.44 16.96 5.18
CA HIS A 67 -9.09 16.94 3.87
C HIS A 67 -10.55 16.46 4.01
N GLY A 68 -11.40 16.83 3.06
CA GLY A 68 -12.80 16.45 3.03
C GLY A 68 -13.37 16.35 1.62
N SER A 69 -14.59 15.84 1.59
CA SER A 69 -15.49 15.84 0.44
C SER A 69 -16.92 15.69 0.92
N ASN A 70 -17.90 15.85 0.02
CA ASN A 70 -19.31 15.72 0.38
C ASN A 70 -19.63 14.41 1.12
N GLY A 71 -20.01 14.54 2.40
CA GLY A 71 -20.30 13.44 3.31
C GLY A 71 -19.09 12.64 3.81
N ALA A 72 -17.87 13.20 3.77
CA ALA A 72 -16.68 12.49 4.23
C ALA A 72 -15.55 13.39 4.75
N LEU A 73 -14.77 12.87 5.71
CA LEU A 73 -13.53 13.46 6.21
C LEU A 73 -12.37 12.47 6.08
N GLN A 74 -11.16 12.98 5.80
CA GLN A 74 -9.93 12.17 5.83
C GLN A 74 -9.22 12.34 7.17
N LEU A 75 -9.33 11.38 8.07
CA LEU A 75 -8.76 11.45 9.42
C LEU A 75 -7.90 10.23 9.71
N GLY A 76 -6.66 10.43 10.15
CA GLY A 76 -5.76 9.36 10.56
C GLY A 76 -5.38 8.42 9.41
N GLY A 77 -5.34 8.94 8.17
CA GLY A 77 -5.09 8.11 6.99
C GLY A 77 -6.30 7.31 6.48
N GLU A 78 -7.47 7.43 7.11
CA GLU A 78 -8.71 6.79 6.70
C GLU A 78 -9.78 7.80 6.26
N THR A 79 -10.74 7.35 5.45
CA THR A 79 -11.89 8.16 5.03
C THR A 79 -13.11 7.79 5.86
N VAL A 80 -13.56 8.71 6.71
CA VAL A 80 -14.77 8.56 7.51
C VAL A 80 -15.95 9.05 6.68
N VAL A 81 -16.81 8.12 6.24
CA VAL A 81 -18.03 8.39 5.45
C VAL A 81 -19.33 8.16 6.25
N ASP A 82 -19.21 7.54 7.42
CA ASP A 82 -20.28 7.27 8.37
C ASP A 82 -19.68 7.21 9.78
N PHE A 83 -20.47 7.63 10.76
CA PHE A 83 -20.11 7.63 12.18
C PHE A 83 -20.74 6.46 12.97
N GLY A 84 -21.58 5.64 12.34
CA GLY A 84 -22.31 4.56 13.03
C GLY A 84 -21.42 3.51 13.71
N ASP A 85 -20.19 3.30 13.22
CA ASP A 85 -19.21 2.40 13.87
C ASP A 85 -18.53 3.05 15.10
N TYR A 86 -18.71 4.36 15.31
CA TYR A 86 -18.05 5.16 16.35
C TYR A 86 -19.02 5.71 17.41
N ASP A 87 -20.23 5.13 17.52
CA ASP A 87 -21.27 5.59 18.45
C ASP A 87 -20.76 5.75 19.90
N ALA A 88 -19.98 4.77 20.39
CA ALA A 88 -19.51 4.76 21.77
C ALA A 88 -18.44 5.84 22.03
N GLU A 89 -17.53 6.01 21.07
CA GLU A 89 -16.47 6.99 21.04
C GLU A 89 -17.05 8.41 21.02
N LEU A 90 -17.96 8.69 20.08
CA LEU A 90 -18.58 10.02 19.93
C LEU A 90 -19.49 10.36 21.10
N GLN A 91 -20.21 9.39 21.68
CA GLN A 91 -20.93 9.60 22.93
C GLN A 91 -19.98 9.84 24.11
N ALA A 92 -18.75 9.31 24.10
CA ALA A 92 -17.76 9.62 25.12
C ALA A 92 -17.27 11.07 25.00
N TRP A 93 -17.20 11.64 23.79
CA TRP A 93 -16.82 13.04 23.58
C TRP A 93 -17.78 13.98 24.32
N SER A 94 -19.09 13.71 24.27
CA SER A 94 -20.13 14.53 24.93
C SER A 94 -19.86 14.83 26.41
N LYS A 95 -19.12 13.95 27.12
CA LYS A 95 -18.77 14.13 28.55
C LYS A 95 -17.70 15.18 28.79
N ALA A 96 -16.87 15.44 27.78
CA ALA A 96 -15.82 16.46 27.82
C ALA A 96 -16.34 17.83 27.38
N LEU A 97 -17.34 17.84 26.50
CA LEU A 97 -17.91 19.01 25.88
C LEU A 97 -18.81 19.80 26.83
N THR A 98 -18.84 21.13 26.67
CA THR A 98 -19.87 21.99 27.29
C THR A 98 -21.23 21.81 26.62
N ALA A 99 -22.29 22.33 27.22
CA ALA A 99 -23.64 22.26 26.65
C ALA A 99 -23.76 23.02 25.32
N ASP A 100 -23.05 24.15 25.20
CA ASP A 100 -22.99 24.98 23.99
C ASP A 100 -21.62 24.78 23.31
N ALA A 101 -21.19 23.52 23.14
CA ALA A 101 -19.90 23.22 22.51
C ALA A 101 -20.03 23.13 21.00
N ASP A 102 -19.01 23.66 20.30
CA ASP A 102 -18.94 23.63 18.85
C ASP A 102 -17.99 22.53 18.33
N ILE A 103 -18.29 21.94 17.17
CA ILE A 103 -17.35 21.13 16.38
C ILE A 103 -17.22 21.75 14.99
N LEU A 104 -16.00 22.12 14.61
CA LEU A 104 -15.71 22.78 13.33
C LEU A 104 -14.97 21.82 12.41
N LEU A 105 -15.57 21.49 11.27
CA LEU A 105 -15.04 20.58 10.25
C LEU A 105 -14.51 21.39 9.05
N TYR A 106 -13.18 21.44 8.87
CA TYR A 106 -12.54 22.25 7.83
C TYR A 106 -12.33 21.53 6.49
N GLY A 107 -12.75 20.27 6.37
CA GLY A 107 -12.66 19.56 5.10
C GLY A 107 -13.51 20.25 4.02
N CYS A 108 -13.00 20.33 2.80
CA CYS A 108 -13.74 20.91 1.68
C CYS A 108 -15.04 20.14 1.45
N GLN A 109 -16.11 20.85 1.14
CA GLN A 109 -17.37 20.34 0.61
C GLN A 109 -18.06 19.31 1.51
N VAL A 110 -17.68 19.19 2.78
CA VAL A 110 -18.21 18.16 3.70
C VAL A 110 -19.73 18.20 3.78
N ALA A 111 -20.33 19.40 3.68
CA ALA A 111 -21.77 19.63 3.69
C ALA A 111 -22.35 20.11 2.34
N ALA A 112 -21.70 19.80 1.21
CA ALA A 112 -22.06 20.36 -0.10
C ALA A 112 -23.49 20.04 -0.57
N ASP A 113 -24.05 18.88 -0.20
CA ASP A 113 -25.44 18.53 -0.51
C ASP A 113 -26.15 17.78 0.63
N ALA A 114 -27.34 17.24 0.35
CA ALA A 114 -28.15 16.51 1.33
C ALA A 114 -27.43 15.31 1.99
N VAL A 115 -26.49 14.67 1.29
CA VAL A 115 -25.66 13.59 1.84
C VAL A 115 -24.67 14.15 2.86
N GLY A 116 -23.95 15.21 2.49
CA GLY A 116 -23.02 15.90 3.38
C GLY A 116 -23.70 16.48 4.62
N VAL A 117 -24.84 17.13 4.41
CA VAL A 117 -25.70 17.63 5.48
C VAL A 117 -26.12 16.52 6.43
N ALA A 118 -26.51 15.33 5.92
CA ALA A 118 -26.87 14.20 6.78
C ALA A 118 -25.68 13.69 7.60
N PHE A 119 -24.49 13.65 7.01
CA PHE A 119 -23.25 13.29 7.70
C PHE A 119 -22.94 14.23 8.87
N VAL A 120 -23.02 15.55 8.64
CA VAL A 120 -22.79 16.57 9.69
C VAL A 120 -23.84 16.49 10.80
N ASN A 121 -25.12 16.31 10.45
CA ASN A 121 -26.19 16.15 11.42
C ASN A 121 -26.02 14.89 12.30
N SER A 122 -25.51 13.80 11.72
CA SER A 122 -25.22 12.58 12.48
C SER A 122 -24.18 12.83 13.57
N LEU A 123 -23.10 13.54 13.25
CA LEU A 123 -22.07 13.92 14.22
C LEU A 123 -22.63 14.80 15.34
N SER A 124 -23.44 15.81 14.99
CA SER A 124 -24.11 16.67 15.97
C SER A 124 -25.00 15.85 16.90
N GLN A 125 -25.80 14.94 16.35
CA GLN A 125 -26.69 14.08 17.15
C GLN A 125 -25.92 13.16 18.11
N LEU A 126 -24.80 12.58 17.68
CA LEU A 126 -24.01 11.64 18.48
C LEU A 126 -23.21 12.32 19.60
N THR A 127 -22.72 13.53 19.33
CA THR A 127 -21.88 14.30 20.29
C THR A 127 -22.70 15.23 21.18
N GLY A 128 -23.88 15.65 20.73
CA GLY A 128 -24.72 16.67 21.36
C GLY A 128 -24.20 18.10 21.17
N ALA A 129 -23.20 18.29 20.31
CA ALA A 129 -22.59 19.57 20.00
C ALA A 129 -23.15 20.17 18.72
N ASP A 130 -23.00 21.48 18.58
CA ASP A 130 -23.32 22.19 17.35
C ASP A 130 -22.15 22.02 16.37
N VAL A 131 -22.45 21.68 15.12
CA VAL A 131 -21.42 21.32 14.13
C VAL A 131 -21.47 22.28 12.95
N ALA A 132 -20.31 22.84 12.62
CA ALA A 132 -20.09 23.66 11.45
C ALA A 132 -19.23 22.90 10.43
N ALA A 133 -19.56 23.00 9.14
CA ALA A 133 -18.79 22.39 8.06
C ALA A 133 -18.82 23.24 6.79
N SER A 134 -17.79 23.11 5.96
CA SER A 134 -17.75 23.79 4.65
C SER A 134 -18.63 23.05 3.63
N ASP A 135 -19.34 23.81 2.80
CA ASP A 135 -20.10 23.31 1.65
C ASP A 135 -19.38 23.50 0.31
N ASP A 136 -18.22 24.16 0.31
CA ASP A 136 -17.37 24.41 -0.85
C ASP A 136 -15.85 24.17 -0.57
N LEU A 137 -14.94 24.78 -1.33
CA LEU A 137 -13.51 24.56 -1.13
C LEU A 137 -12.99 25.36 0.08
N THR A 138 -12.37 24.67 1.03
CA THR A 138 -11.62 25.28 2.14
C THR A 138 -10.12 25.41 1.82
N GLY A 139 -9.57 26.62 2.02
CA GLY A 139 -8.16 26.94 1.77
C GLY A 139 -7.91 27.61 0.43
N GLN A 140 -6.83 27.23 -0.27
CA GLN A 140 -6.48 27.81 -1.56
C GLN A 140 -7.56 27.47 -2.60
N GLY A 141 -8.09 28.49 -3.29
CA GLY A 141 -9.10 28.33 -4.33
C GLY A 141 -10.55 28.38 -3.85
N GLY A 142 -10.79 28.40 -2.54
CA GLY A 142 -12.07 28.78 -1.95
C GLY A 142 -11.86 29.71 -0.75
N ASP A 143 -12.51 29.46 0.38
CA ASP A 143 -12.35 30.30 1.57
C ASP A 143 -12.22 29.49 2.88
N TRP A 144 -12.54 30.08 4.03
CA TRP A 144 -12.44 29.45 5.35
C TRP A 144 -13.75 29.53 6.12
N VAL A 145 -14.83 29.88 5.43
CA VAL A 145 -16.17 29.92 5.96
C VAL A 145 -16.68 28.48 6.08
N LEU A 146 -17.46 28.24 7.14
CA LEU A 146 -18.15 26.98 7.37
C LEU A 146 -19.65 27.30 7.22
N GLU A 147 -20.14 27.15 6.00
CA GLU A 147 -21.44 27.65 5.55
C GLU A 147 -22.59 26.89 6.20
N TYR A 148 -22.41 25.59 6.39
CA TYR A 148 -23.42 24.74 6.99
C TYR A 148 -23.21 24.64 8.49
N GLN A 149 -24.29 24.84 9.25
CA GLN A 149 -24.31 24.81 10.71
C GLN A 149 -25.56 24.08 11.19
N THR A 150 -25.43 23.18 12.18
CA THR A 150 -26.57 22.45 12.74
C THR A 150 -27.41 23.29 13.70
N ASP A 151 -26.77 24.23 14.40
CA ASP A 151 -27.38 25.31 15.20
C ASP A 151 -26.41 26.52 15.21
N THR A 152 -26.53 27.39 16.21
CA THR A 152 -25.66 28.56 16.39
C THR A 152 -24.23 28.13 16.71
N ILE A 153 -23.25 28.73 16.04
CA ILE A 153 -21.82 28.46 16.26
C ILE A 153 -21.17 29.69 16.89
N GLU A 154 -20.78 29.61 18.16
CA GLU A 154 -20.11 30.71 18.86
C GLU A 154 -18.61 30.79 18.56
N THR A 155 -18.01 29.65 18.21
CA THR A 155 -16.59 29.53 17.97
C THR A 155 -16.20 30.07 16.60
N ALA A 156 -15.23 30.97 16.59
CA ALA A 156 -14.66 31.48 15.35
C ALA A 156 -13.87 30.39 14.61
N ALA A 157 -14.16 30.22 13.32
CA ALA A 157 -13.33 29.44 12.42
C ALA A 157 -11.93 30.07 12.25
N ILE A 158 -10.91 29.23 12.01
CA ILE A 158 -9.60 29.74 11.58
C ILE A 158 -9.71 30.35 10.18
N ALA A 159 -8.83 31.28 9.85
CA ALA A 159 -8.75 31.86 8.51
C ALA A 159 -7.28 32.05 8.14
N ASP A 160 -6.71 31.09 7.39
CA ASP A 160 -5.32 31.17 6.91
C ASP A 160 -5.26 31.59 5.44
N THR A 161 -5.14 32.89 5.17
CA THR A 161 -4.94 33.37 3.79
C THR A 161 -3.53 33.07 3.24
N ALA A 162 -2.59 32.64 4.09
CA ALA A 162 -1.24 32.27 3.68
C ALA A 162 -1.12 30.78 3.34
N TYR A 163 -2.06 29.95 3.80
CA TYR A 163 -2.13 28.53 3.46
C TYR A 163 -2.27 28.33 1.95
N GLN A 164 -1.38 27.52 1.37
CA GLN A 164 -1.32 27.27 -0.07
C GLN A 164 -1.91 25.92 -0.47
N GLY A 165 -2.47 25.15 0.48
CA GLY A 165 -3.15 23.88 0.18
C GLY A 165 -4.67 24.05 0.07
N THR A 166 -5.33 23.04 -0.48
CA THR A 166 -6.79 22.91 -0.50
C THR A 166 -7.15 21.68 0.32
N LEU A 167 -8.11 21.78 1.24
CA LEU A 167 -8.51 20.67 2.11
C LEU A 167 -9.46 19.68 1.42
N ALA A 168 -9.21 19.35 0.15
CA ALA A 168 -10.09 18.55 -0.69
C ALA A 168 -9.50 17.18 -1.05
N ASN A 169 -10.37 16.24 -1.37
CA ASN A 169 -10.04 14.98 -2.03
C ASN A 169 -10.40 15.06 -3.53
N PHE A 170 -9.68 14.33 -4.39
CA PHE A 170 -10.02 14.21 -5.81
C PHE A 170 -10.98 13.05 -6.05
N PHE A 171 -12.10 13.31 -6.75
CA PHE A 171 -13.05 12.27 -7.18
C PHE A 171 -13.05 12.12 -8.69
N VAL A 172 -12.48 11.03 -9.19
CA VAL A 172 -12.50 10.71 -10.61
C VAL A 172 -13.92 10.33 -11.01
N THR A 173 -14.54 11.16 -11.87
CA THR A 173 -15.92 11.02 -12.33
C THR A 173 -16.03 10.51 -13.77
N SER A 174 -14.90 10.25 -14.44
CA SER A 174 -14.88 9.78 -15.82
C SER A 174 -13.84 8.68 -16.04
N THR A 175 -14.18 7.70 -16.88
CA THR A 175 -13.23 6.66 -17.33
C THR A 175 -12.37 7.09 -18.52
N SER A 176 -12.57 8.31 -19.04
CA SER A 176 -11.76 8.86 -20.13
C SER A 176 -10.33 9.13 -19.68
N ASP A 177 -9.39 9.07 -20.63
CA ASP A 177 -7.99 9.43 -20.42
C ASP A 177 -7.64 10.68 -21.24
N VAL A 178 -8.29 11.79 -20.92
CA VAL A 178 -8.17 13.09 -21.58
C VAL A 178 -7.92 14.14 -20.50
N VAL A 179 -7.18 15.20 -20.83
CA VAL A 179 -7.03 16.38 -19.97
C VAL A 179 -7.83 17.51 -20.60
N ASP A 180 -8.98 17.83 -20.03
CA ASP A 180 -9.84 18.96 -20.40
C ASP A 180 -10.51 19.56 -19.16
N THR A 181 -9.87 20.60 -18.61
CA THR A 181 -10.33 21.31 -17.40
C THR A 181 -11.69 22.02 -17.54
N ASN A 182 -12.34 21.99 -18.70
CA ASN A 182 -13.59 22.73 -18.97
C ASN A 182 -14.79 21.82 -19.28
N ASP A 183 -14.65 20.50 -19.16
CA ASP A 183 -15.72 19.55 -19.48
C ASP A 183 -16.60 19.18 -18.27
N GLY A 184 -16.23 19.64 -17.08
CA GLY A 184 -16.97 19.39 -15.84
C GLY A 184 -16.85 17.97 -15.31
N VAL A 185 -15.91 17.17 -15.83
CA VAL A 185 -15.54 15.88 -15.25
C VAL A 185 -14.09 15.91 -14.78
N LEU A 186 -13.73 14.98 -13.89
CA LEU A 186 -12.36 14.78 -13.47
C LEU A 186 -11.92 13.38 -13.90
N THR A 187 -10.92 13.32 -14.77
CA THR A 187 -10.25 12.07 -15.14
C THR A 187 -9.14 11.74 -14.13
N LEU A 188 -8.70 10.48 -14.13
CA LEU A 188 -7.56 10.08 -13.30
C LEU A 188 -6.27 10.83 -13.69
N ARG A 189 -6.08 11.12 -14.97
CA ARG A 189 -4.89 11.85 -15.44
C ARG A 189 -4.87 13.28 -14.89
N GLU A 190 -6.02 13.94 -14.85
CA GLU A 190 -6.15 15.27 -14.26
C GLU A 190 -5.96 15.23 -12.75
N ALA A 191 -6.59 14.28 -12.05
CA ALA A 191 -6.44 14.12 -10.61
C ALA A 191 -4.96 13.94 -10.21
N ILE A 192 -4.22 13.07 -10.92
CA ILE A 192 -2.78 12.88 -10.68
C ILE A 192 -1.98 14.14 -11.06
N THR A 193 -2.34 14.82 -12.14
CA THR A 193 -1.66 16.06 -12.55
C THR A 193 -1.80 17.15 -11.48
N ASN A 194 -2.99 17.27 -10.89
CA ASN A 194 -3.26 18.22 -9.82
C ASN A 194 -2.52 17.82 -8.54
N ALA A 195 -2.58 16.55 -8.14
CA ALA A 195 -1.87 16.05 -6.96
C ALA A 195 -0.35 16.32 -7.04
N ASN A 196 0.24 16.12 -8.21
CA ASN A 196 1.66 16.42 -8.45
C ASN A 196 2.05 17.90 -8.28
N THR A 197 1.09 18.82 -8.17
CA THR A 197 1.33 20.25 -7.95
C THR A 197 1.03 20.72 -6.53
N GLN A 198 0.35 19.90 -5.74
CA GLN A 198 -0.04 20.25 -4.38
C GLN A 198 1.02 19.77 -3.38
N ALA A 199 1.16 20.51 -2.29
CA ALA A 199 1.98 20.07 -1.17
C ALA A 199 1.18 19.07 -0.32
N GLY A 200 1.87 18.22 0.44
CA GLY A 200 1.22 17.21 1.29
C GLY A 200 0.89 15.93 0.53
N THR A 201 0.04 15.10 1.15
CA THR A 201 -0.42 13.83 0.56
C THR A 201 -1.84 14.00 0.06
N ASP A 202 -2.04 13.82 -1.24
CA ASP A 202 -3.37 13.88 -1.85
C ASP A 202 -4.06 12.52 -1.87
N ASN A 203 -5.39 12.53 -1.82
CA ASN A 203 -6.19 11.31 -1.97
C ASN A 203 -7.06 11.38 -3.23
N ILE A 204 -7.03 10.30 -4.01
CA ILE A 204 -7.82 10.12 -5.23
C ILE A 204 -8.77 8.94 -5.06
N PHE A 205 -10.07 9.21 -5.25
CA PHE A 205 -11.18 8.26 -5.23
C PHE A 205 -11.87 8.18 -6.58
N PHE A 206 -12.80 7.23 -6.75
CA PHE A 206 -13.51 7.03 -8.02
C PHE A 206 -15.03 6.95 -7.81
N SER A 207 -15.77 7.83 -8.49
CA SER A 207 -17.23 7.73 -8.61
C SER A 207 -17.66 6.87 -9.82
N VAL A 208 -16.69 6.23 -10.49
CA VAL A 208 -16.90 5.42 -11.68
C VAL A 208 -16.34 4.01 -11.50
N ASN A 209 -16.95 3.06 -12.19
CA ASN A 209 -16.45 1.69 -12.37
C ASN A 209 -16.15 1.45 -13.85
N GLY A 210 -15.45 0.36 -14.15
CA GLY A 210 -15.10 -0.05 -15.50
C GLY A 210 -13.62 0.09 -15.78
N THR A 211 -13.27 0.31 -17.05
CA THR A 211 -11.87 0.37 -17.49
C THR A 211 -11.50 1.79 -17.92
N ILE A 212 -10.55 2.39 -17.21
CA ILE A 212 -9.80 3.56 -17.66
C ILE A 212 -8.74 3.05 -18.64
N THR A 213 -8.94 3.28 -19.94
CA THR A 213 -7.98 2.87 -20.98
C THR A 213 -7.05 4.03 -21.29
N LEU A 214 -5.77 3.86 -21.00
CA LEU A 214 -4.77 4.91 -21.22
C LEU A 214 -4.51 5.10 -22.72
N THR A 215 -4.68 6.34 -23.17
CA THR A 215 -4.41 6.81 -24.52
C THR A 215 -3.34 7.91 -24.55
N GLY A 216 -3.15 8.63 -23.45
CA GLY A 216 -2.15 9.68 -23.27
C GLY A 216 -0.77 9.19 -22.81
N GLY A 217 -0.56 7.88 -22.74
CA GLY A 217 0.67 7.27 -22.21
C GLY A 217 0.59 6.98 -20.71
N GLU A 218 1.73 6.83 -20.06
CA GLU A 218 1.80 6.47 -18.63
C GLU A 218 1.26 7.59 -17.73
N LEU A 219 0.82 7.22 -16.52
CA LEU A 219 0.47 8.13 -15.44
C LEU A 219 1.71 8.36 -14.57
N GLY A 220 2.29 9.55 -14.67
CA GLY A 220 3.46 9.94 -13.89
C GLY A 220 3.08 10.46 -12.50
N ILE A 221 3.71 9.92 -11.46
CA ILE A 221 3.52 10.35 -10.06
C ILE A 221 4.88 10.78 -9.51
N ASN A 222 4.96 12.01 -9.02
CA ASN A 222 6.19 12.59 -8.43
C ASN A 222 5.97 13.21 -7.04
N SER A 223 4.79 13.02 -6.46
CA SER A 223 4.30 13.55 -5.19
C SER A 223 3.84 12.41 -4.27
N ASP A 224 3.46 12.74 -3.04
CA ASP A 224 2.82 11.80 -2.14
C ASP A 224 1.32 11.71 -2.50
N VAL A 225 0.85 10.51 -2.85
CA VAL A 225 -0.55 10.33 -3.28
C VAL A 225 -1.09 8.96 -2.92
N ASN A 226 -2.32 8.93 -2.43
CA ASN A 226 -3.08 7.72 -2.21
C ASN A 226 -4.18 7.60 -3.27
N ILE A 227 -4.25 6.44 -3.94
CA ILE A 227 -5.25 6.15 -4.97
C ILE A 227 -6.07 4.94 -4.53
N TYR A 228 -7.34 5.21 -4.21
CA TYR A 228 -8.29 4.23 -3.70
C TYR A 228 -9.30 3.86 -4.78
N GLY A 229 -9.09 2.71 -5.42
CA GLY A 229 -10.07 2.14 -6.34
C GLY A 229 -11.26 1.54 -5.59
N ASN A 230 -12.35 1.33 -6.33
CA ASN A 230 -13.61 0.76 -5.80
C ASN A 230 -13.54 -0.76 -5.55
N GLY A 231 -12.35 -1.36 -5.63
CA GLY A 231 -12.09 -2.79 -5.59
C GLY A 231 -11.59 -3.32 -6.94
N ALA A 232 -10.62 -4.24 -6.90
CA ALA A 232 -9.96 -4.74 -8.12
C ALA A 232 -10.92 -5.28 -9.20
N PRO A 233 -12.04 -5.98 -8.89
CA PRO A 233 -12.99 -6.41 -9.90
C PRO A 233 -13.79 -5.27 -10.58
N PHE A 234 -13.86 -4.09 -9.95
CA PHE A 234 -14.75 -3.01 -10.38
C PHE A 234 -14.03 -1.93 -11.17
N LEU A 235 -12.74 -1.69 -10.88
CA LEU A 235 -11.96 -0.64 -11.53
C LEU A 235 -10.66 -1.20 -12.11
N THR A 236 -10.49 -1.02 -13.42
CA THR A 236 -9.27 -1.35 -14.16
C THR A 236 -8.63 -0.09 -14.73
N ILE A 237 -7.32 0.05 -14.54
CA ILE A 237 -6.48 1.04 -15.21
C ILE A 237 -5.60 0.27 -16.19
N SER A 238 -5.86 0.46 -17.48
CA SER A 238 -5.29 -0.33 -18.57
C SER A 238 -4.28 0.48 -19.36
N GLY A 239 -3.04 0.01 -19.46
CA GLY A 239 -2.01 0.60 -20.34
C GLY A 239 -2.25 0.36 -21.83
N ASN A 240 -3.39 -0.24 -22.18
CA ASN A 240 -3.88 -0.48 -23.54
C ASN A 240 -2.92 -1.28 -24.44
N ASN A 241 -2.02 -2.06 -23.85
CA ASN A 241 -0.91 -2.73 -24.54
C ASN A 241 0.04 -1.78 -25.29
N THR A 242 -0.03 -0.48 -25.01
CA THR A 242 0.73 0.56 -25.73
C THR A 242 1.59 1.41 -24.82
N SER A 243 1.33 1.40 -23.51
CA SER A 243 2.11 2.17 -22.54
C SER A 243 2.27 1.43 -21.23
N ARG A 244 3.24 1.86 -20.43
CA ARG A 244 3.25 1.57 -18.99
C ARG A 244 2.01 2.16 -18.35
N VAL A 245 1.51 1.57 -17.25
CA VAL A 245 0.36 2.16 -16.53
C VAL A 245 0.82 3.33 -15.64
N PHE A 246 1.70 3.07 -14.67
CA PHE A 246 2.21 4.10 -13.76
C PHE A 246 3.73 4.22 -13.76
N ASN A 247 4.23 5.43 -13.59
CA ASN A 247 5.64 5.70 -13.31
C ASN A 247 5.75 6.53 -12.04
N VAL A 248 6.14 5.88 -10.95
CA VAL A 248 6.38 6.53 -9.64
C VAL A 248 7.84 6.95 -9.61
N SER A 249 8.11 8.22 -9.88
CA SER A 249 9.48 8.76 -9.95
C SER A 249 10.02 9.18 -8.58
N SER A 250 9.13 9.57 -7.67
CA SER A 250 9.40 9.96 -6.28
C SER A 250 8.12 9.85 -5.45
N GLY A 251 8.18 10.24 -4.17
CA GLY A 251 7.03 10.28 -3.27
C GLY A 251 6.70 8.94 -2.59
N THR A 252 5.73 9.02 -1.69
CA THR A 252 5.09 7.92 -0.99
C THR A 252 3.71 7.69 -1.60
N VAL A 253 3.54 6.55 -2.26
CA VAL A 253 2.34 6.25 -3.04
C VAL A 253 1.62 5.04 -2.46
N LEU A 254 0.32 5.16 -2.24
CA LEU A 254 -0.57 4.03 -1.96
C LEU A 254 -1.45 3.75 -3.17
N LEU A 255 -1.45 2.51 -3.63
CA LEU A 255 -2.46 1.99 -4.56
C LEU A 255 -3.30 0.93 -3.86
N SER A 256 -4.60 1.18 -3.73
CA SER A 256 -5.52 0.28 -3.04
C SER A 256 -6.69 -0.10 -3.94
N GLY A 257 -7.06 -1.39 -3.98
CA GLY A 257 -8.35 -1.81 -4.52
C GLY A 257 -8.55 -1.56 -6.03
N LEU A 258 -7.53 -1.76 -6.86
CA LEU A 258 -7.66 -1.55 -8.32
C LEU A 258 -6.94 -2.64 -9.14
N THR A 259 -7.37 -2.81 -10.39
CA THR A 259 -6.68 -3.66 -11.36
C THR A 259 -5.75 -2.81 -12.23
N ILE A 260 -4.45 -3.13 -12.25
CA ILE A 260 -3.43 -2.59 -13.16
C ILE A 260 -3.23 -3.60 -14.28
N ALA A 261 -3.67 -3.29 -15.49
CA ALA A 261 -3.69 -4.26 -16.57
C ALA A 261 -3.07 -3.79 -17.88
N ASN A 262 -2.65 -4.76 -18.69
CA ASN A 262 -2.25 -4.56 -20.09
C ASN A 262 -1.22 -3.43 -20.28
N GLY A 263 -0.41 -3.16 -19.27
CA GLY A 263 0.70 -2.24 -19.37
C GLY A 263 1.83 -2.86 -20.17
N ARG A 264 2.35 -2.17 -21.19
CA ARG A 264 3.38 -2.70 -22.08
C ARG A 264 4.46 -1.67 -22.41
N VAL A 265 5.71 -2.07 -22.20
CA VAL A 265 6.89 -1.35 -22.70
C VAL A 265 7.81 -2.31 -23.47
N THR A 266 8.40 -1.87 -24.58
CA THR A 266 9.29 -2.70 -25.42
C THR A 266 10.78 -2.48 -25.15
N GLY A 267 11.15 -1.34 -24.54
CA GLY A 267 12.54 -0.92 -24.34
C GLY A 267 12.81 -0.32 -22.95
N GLY A 268 12.16 -0.83 -21.91
CA GLY A 268 12.31 -0.32 -20.55
C GLY A 268 11.92 -1.33 -19.47
N GLU A 269 11.52 -0.83 -18.31
CA GLU A 269 11.19 -1.62 -17.13
C GLU A 269 9.77 -1.30 -16.66
N GLY A 270 9.09 -2.25 -16.03
CA GLY A 270 7.75 -2.03 -15.45
C GLY A 270 6.68 -1.93 -16.52
N GLY A 271 5.98 -3.03 -16.80
CA GLY A 271 4.83 -3.01 -17.70
C GLY A 271 3.65 -2.34 -17.02
N GLY A 272 3.28 -2.81 -15.83
CA GLY A 272 2.30 -2.13 -14.98
C GLY A 272 2.89 -0.87 -14.36
N ILE A 273 3.91 -1.04 -13.52
CA ILE A 273 4.50 0.06 -12.74
C ILE A 273 6.02 0.03 -12.82
N ARG A 274 6.61 1.22 -12.99
CA ARG A 274 8.01 1.46 -12.68
C ARG A 274 8.08 2.30 -11.41
N ASN A 275 8.75 1.79 -10.38
CA ASN A 275 8.88 2.47 -9.09
C ASN A 275 10.32 2.90 -8.79
N SER A 276 10.50 4.17 -8.45
CA SER A 276 11.72 4.75 -7.88
C SER A 276 11.48 5.46 -6.54
N GLY A 277 10.22 5.55 -6.07
CA GLY A 277 9.83 6.08 -4.77
C GLY A 277 9.52 4.97 -3.74
N THR A 278 8.62 5.29 -2.81
CA THR A 278 8.05 4.34 -1.85
C THR A 278 6.64 3.99 -2.30
N LEU A 279 6.37 2.73 -2.63
CA LEU A 279 5.09 2.28 -3.14
C LEU A 279 4.50 1.19 -2.25
N THR A 280 3.30 1.44 -1.73
CA THR A 280 2.45 0.41 -1.10
C THR A 280 1.36 0.01 -2.07
N VAL A 281 1.23 -1.29 -2.30
CA VAL A 281 0.14 -1.85 -3.10
C VAL A 281 -0.66 -2.82 -2.26
N GLN A 282 -1.97 -2.59 -2.15
CA GLN A 282 -2.84 -3.43 -1.35
C GLN A 282 -4.17 -3.74 -2.04
N PHE A 283 -4.63 -4.99 -1.93
CA PHE A 283 -5.90 -5.43 -2.52
C PHE A 283 -6.01 -5.17 -4.03
N CYS A 284 -4.87 -5.15 -4.73
CA CYS A 284 -4.79 -4.87 -6.16
C CYS A 284 -4.58 -6.14 -6.98
N THR A 285 -4.90 -6.05 -8.27
CA THR A 285 -4.60 -7.10 -9.26
C THR A 285 -3.70 -6.53 -10.36
N PHE A 286 -2.57 -7.19 -10.64
CA PHE A 286 -1.73 -6.92 -11.79
C PHE A 286 -1.96 -8.01 -12.84
N SER A 287 -2.51 -7.65 -14.00
CA SER A 287 -2.89 -8.64 -15.02
C SER A 287 -2.39 -8.33 -16.42
N GLY A 288 -1.76 -9.29 -17.07
CA GLY A 288 -1.40 -9.19 -18.49
C GLY A 288 -0.39 -8.09 -18.80
N ASN A 289 0.38 -7.63 -17.81
CA ASN A 289 1.39 -6.60 -18.03
C ASN A 289 2.68 -7.21 -18.60
N SER A 290 3.41 -6.45 -19.42
CA SER A 290 4.62 -6.92 -20.11
C SER A 290 5.72 -5.87 -20.20
N ALA A 291 6.95 -6.26 -19.86
CA ALA A 291 8.15 -5.44 -20.04
C ALA A 291 9.41 -6.32 -20.15
N PRO A 292 10.54 -5.83 -20.68
CA PRO A 292 11.82 -6.52 -20.55
C PRO A 292 12.19 -6.91 -19.10
N SER A 293 11.91 -6.03 -18.13
CA SER A 293 12.14 -6.27 -16.71
C SER A 293 10.91 -5.85 -15.90
N GLY A 294 10.37 -6.75 -15.08
CA GLY A 294 9.22 -6.48 -14.22
C GLY A 294 7.93 -6.32 -15.02
N GLY A 295 7.29 -7.44 -15.39
CA GLY A 295 6.05 -7.41 -16.18
C GLY A 295 4.97 -6.61 -15.46
N GLY A 296 4.67 -6.98 -14.21
CA GLY A 296 3.81 -6.20 -13.31
C GLY A 296 4.53 -4.96 -12.76
N ILE A 297 5.59 -5.15 -11.97
CA ILE A 297 6.35 -4.05 -11.35
C ILE A 297 7.85 -4.20 -11.62
N ALA A 298 8.51 -3.11 -11.98
CA ALA A 298 9.94 -2.95 -11.80
C ALA A 298 10.23 -2.03 -10.60
N ASN A 299 10.88 -2.57 -9.58
CA ASN A 299 11.19 -1.85 -8.35
C ASN A 299 12.66 -1.46 -8.25
N LEU A 300 12.92 -0.16 -8.29
CA LEU A 300 14.22 0.47 -8.04
C LEU A 300 14.27 1.19 -6.68
N GLY A 301 13.12 1.37 -6.01
CA GLY A 301 13.00 2.00 -4.70
C GLY A 301 12.52 1.00 -3.65
N THR A 302 11.46 1.36 -2.93
CA THR A 302 10.84 0.50 -1.90
C THR A 302 9.43 0.12 -2.34
N VAL A 303 9.09 -1.17 -2.26
CA VAL A 303 7.74 -1.67 -2.51
C VAL A 303 7.28 -2.56 -1.36
N THR A 304 6.06 -2.31 -0.89
CA THR A 304 5.31 -3.23 -0.03
C THR A 304 4.08 -3.71 -0.78
N VAL A 305 3.93 -5.03 -0.93
CA VAL A 305 2.77 -5.67 -1.56
C VAL A 305 2.00 -6.45 -0.51
N ASN A 306 0.73 -6.09 -0.30
CA ASN A 306 -0.15 -6.75 0.65
C ASN A 306 -1.40 -7.27 -0.05
N SER A 307 -1.81 -8.51 0.25
CA SER A 307 -3.13 -9.03 -0.15
C SER A 307 -3.47 -8.80 -1.64
N SER A 308 -2.47 -8.92 -2.51
CA SER A 308 -2.59 -8.55 -3.93
C SER A 308 -2.31 -9.75 -4.84
N THR A 309 -2.78 -9.67 -6.08
CA THR A 309 -2.62 -10.74 -7.07
C THR A 309 -1.81 -10.27 -8.27
N PHE A 310 -0.82 -11.05 -8.67
CA PHE A 310 -0.06 -10.88 -9.91
C PHE A 310 -0.36 -12.08 -10.81
N SER A 311 -1.08 -11.86 -11.90
CA SER A 311 -1.54 -12.93 -12.80
C SER A 311 -1.19 -12.69 -14.26
N GLY A 312 -0.58 -13.67 -14.92
CA GLY A 312 -0.35 -13.62 -16.37
C GLY A 312 0.56 -12.46 -16.82
N ASN A 313 1.42 -11.96 -15.94
CA ASN A 313 2.40 -10.93 -16.31
C ASN A 313 3.65 -11.59 -16.92
N SER A 314 4.30 -10.88 -17.84
CA SER A 314 5.42 -11.44 -18.61
C SER A 314 6.62 -10.52 -18.72
N ALA A 315 7.82 -11.08 -18.62
CA ALA A 315 9.07 -10.33 -18.81
C ALA A 315 10.23 -11.20 -19.30
N SER A 316 11.40 -10.62 -19.55
CA SER A 316 12.66 -11.40 -19.60
C SER A 316 13.18 -11.67 -18.18
N TYR A 317 12.94 -10.72 -17.28
CA TYR A 317 13.39 -10.74 -15.89
C TYR A 317 12.22 -10.37 -14.98
N GLY A 318 11.77 -11.28 -14.11
CA GLY A 318 10.68 -11.02 -13.18
C GLY A 318 9.33 -10.87 -13.88
N GLY A 319 8.67 -11.99 -14.22
CA GLY A 319 7.39 -11.96 -14.92
C GLY A 319 6.34 -11.15 -14.16
N GLY A 320 6.21 -11.39 -12.86
CA GLY A 320 5.44 -10.53 -11.95
C GLY A 320 6.22 -9.28 -11.55
N ILE A 321 7.33 -9.44 -10.83
CA ILE A 321 8.12 -8.32 -10.30
C ILE A 321 9.62 -8.53 -10.57
N ALA A 322 10.29 -7.47 -11.03
CA ALA A 322 11.74 -7.37 -10.97
C ALA A 322 12.14 -6.41 -9.84
N ASN A 323 13.01 -6.84 -8.94
CA ASN A 323 13.46 -6.08 -7.79
C ASN A 323 14.97 -5.88 -7.81
N ILE A 324 15.39 -4.62 -7.75
CA ILE A 324 16.78 -4.23 -7.43
C ILE A 324 16.87 -3.40 -6.15
N GLY A 325 15.72 -2.98 -5.60
CA GLY A 325 15.60 -2.22 -4.35
C GLY A 325 15.14 -3.09 -3.17
N SER A 326 14.24 -2.54 -2.35
CA SER A 326 13.62 -3.25 -1.21
C SER A 326 12.20 -3.67 -1.54
N LEU A 327 11.89 -4.96 -1.39
CA LEU A 327 10.57 -5.53 -1.66
C LEU A 327 10.11 -6.39 -0.49
N THR A 328 8.93 -6.07 0.05
CA THR A 328 8.20 -6.92 1.00
C THR A 328 6.89 -7.38 0.37
N VAL A 329 6.59 -8.67 0.45
CA VAL A 329 5.39 -9.30 -0.09
C VAL A 329 4.69 -10.08 1.01
N ASN A 330 3.45 -9.72 1.32
CA ASN A 330 2.64 -10.37 2.34
C ASN A 330 1.31 -10.85 1.77
N SER A 331 0.90 -12.05 2.15
CA SER A 331 -0.46 -12.58 1.89
C SER A 331 -0.90 -12.45 0.43
N SER A 332 0.04 -12.57 -0.51
CA SER A 332 -0.20 -12.24 -1.92
C SER A 332 -0.06 -13.47 -2.82
N THR A 333 -0.64 -13.40 -4.01
CA THR A 333 -0.65 -14.49 -4.98
C THR A 333 0.07 -14.11 -6.26
N PHE A 334 1.01 -14.93 -6.70
CA PHE A 334 1.71 -14.84 -7.99
C PHE A 334 1.33 -16.07 -8.80
N SER A 335 0.48 -15.91 -9.81
CA SER A 335 -0.07 -17.03 -10.57
C SER A 335 0.14 -16.89 -12.08
N GLY A 336 0.74 -17.89 -12.72
CA GLY A 336 0.83 -17.91 -14.19
C GLY A 336 1.69 -16.79 -14.78
N ASN A 337 2.62 -16.23 -14.01
CA ASN A 337 3.57 -15.24 -14.53
C ASN A 337 4.75 -15.95 -15.21
N SER A 338 5.28 -15.34 -16.26
CA SER A 338 6.33 -15.96 -17.07
C SER A 338 7.52 -15.02 -17.28
N ALA A 339 8.73 -15.51 -17.01
CA ALA A 339 9.97 -14.83 -17.35
C ALA A 339 10.76 -15.61 -18.40
N GLY A 340 11.42 -14.89 -19.32
CA GLY A 340 12.31 -15.51 -20.29
C GLY A 340 13.56 -16.12 -19.66
N ILE A 341 14.04 -15.57 -18.54
CA ILE A 341 15.31 -15.98 -17.92
C ILE A 341 15.18 -16.20 -16.42
N PHE A 342 14.98 -15.13 -15.64
CA PHE A 342 15.02 -15.20 -14.17
C PHE A 342 13.65 -14.88 -13.57
N GLY A 343 13.15 -15.76 -12.70
CA GLY A 343 12.03 -15.48 -11.81
C GLY A 343 10.70 -15.31 -12.52
N GLY A 344 9.93 -16.39 -12.68
CA GLY A 344 8.61 -16.31 -13.33
C GLY A 344 7.66 -15.41 -12.54
N GLY A 345 7.60 -15.61 -11.22
CA GLY A 345 6.93 -14.71 -10.28
C GLY A 345 7.79 -13.47 -9.98
N ILE A 346 8.91 -13.65 -9.27
CA ILE A 346 9.78 -12.54 -8.85
C ILE A 346 11.24 -12.82 -9.21
N PHE A 347 11.90 -11.81 -9.77
CA PHE A 347 13.35 -11.74 -9.91
C PHE A 347 13.93 -10.73 -8.92
N ASN A 348 14.81 -11.18 -8.03
CA ASN A 348 15.55 -10.32 -7.12
C ASN A 348 17.02 -10.25 -7.56
N LEU A 349 17.49 -9.06 -7.94
CA LEU A 349 18.86 -8.80 -8.38
C LEU A 349 19.55 -7.84 -7.44
N GLY A 350 20.34 -8.37 -6.50
CA GLY A 350 21.09 -7.57 -5.54
C GLY A 350 20.24 -6.84 -4.49
N GLY A 351 18.91 -6.85 -4.63
CA GLY A 351 17.96 -6.25 -3.71
C GLY A 351 17.67 -7.08 -2.45
N SER A 352 16.84 -6.52 -1.59
CA SER A 352 16.27 -7.19 -0.42
C SER A 352 14.85 -7.65 -0.74
N LEU A 353 14.57 -8.94 -0.55
CA LEU A 353 13.26 -9.54 -0.76
C LEU A 353 12.80 -10.30 0.48
N ILE A 354 11.67 -9.89 1.04
CA ILE A 354 10.96 -10.59 2.12
C ILE A 354 9.61 -11.05 1.59
N VAL A 355 9.28 -12.33 1.76
CA VAL A 355 8.03 -12.94 1.33
C VAL A 355 7.41 -13.69 2.50
N ASN A 356 6.18 -13.34 2.86
CA ASN A 356 5.44 -13.95 3.97
C ASN A 356 4.06 -14.40 3.52
N SER A 357 3.65 -15.60 3.95
CA SER A 357 2.28 -16.10 3.80
C SER A 357 1.72 -16.00 2.37
N SER A 358 2.57 -16.16 1.37
CA SER A 358 2.22 -15.89 -0.04
C SER A 358 2.22 -17.16 -0.87
N THR A 359 1.53 -17.13 -2.01
CA THR A 359 1.42 -18.27 -2.93
C THR A 359 2.04 -17.94 -4.28
N PHE A 360 2.94 -18.78 -4.73
CA PHE A 360 3.53 -18.77 -6.07
C PHE A 360 3.08 -20.02 -6.80
N SER A 361 2.20 -19.88 -7.79
CA SER A 361 1.63 -21.01 -8.51
C SER A 361 1.77 -20.91 -10.02
N SER A 362 2.15 -22.00 -10.68
CA SER A 362 2.15 -22.09 -12.15
C SER A 362 2.98 -21.02 -12.85
N ASN A 363 3.99 -20.45 -12.18
CA ASN A 363 4.90 -19.49 -12.79
C ASN A 363 6.02 -20.22 -13.53
N SER A 364 6.58 -19.59 -14.57
CA SER A 364 7.60 -20.24 -15.42
C SER A 364 8.80 -19.35 -15.72
N ALA A 365 10.02 -19.89 -15.66
CA ALA A 365 11.25 -19.21 -16.07
C ALA A 365 12.35 -20.20 -16.51
N ILE A 366 13.55 -19.73 -16.87
CA ILE A 366 14.72 -20.63 -16.97
C ILE A 366 15.25 -20.95 -15.57
N PHE A 367 15.37 -19.94 -14.71
CA PHE A 367 15.83 -20.10 -13.34
C PHE A 367 14.75 -19.59 -12.39
N GLY A 368 14.32 -20.44 -11.46
CA GLY A 368 13.34 -20.07 -10.44
C GLY A 368 11.96 -19.80 -11.04
N GLY A 369 11.14 -20.85 -11.20
CA GLY A 369 9.81 -20.69 -11.76
C GLY A 369 8.98 -19.71 -10.94
N GLY A 370 9.00 -19.86 -9.60
CA GLY A 370 8.43 -18.88 -8.66
C GLY A 370 9.35 -17.69 -8.44
N ILE A 371 10.52 -17.91 -7.83
CA ILE A 371 11.48 -16.84 -7.46
C ILE A 371 12.89 -17.18 -7.93
N SER A 372 13.58 -16.18 -8.49
CA SER A 372 15.02 -16.22 -8.71
C SER A 372 15.71 -15.12 -7.91
N ASN A 373 16.59 -15.51 -7.00
CA ASN A 373 17.45 -14.60 -6.22
C ASN A 373 18.87 -14.63 -6.78
N VAL A 374 19.34 -13.54 -7.37
CA VAL A 374 20.69 -13.39 -7.92
C VAL A 374 21.41 -12.31 -7.14
N ILE A 375 22.57 -12.63 -6.54
CA ILE A 375 23.42 -11.71 -5.76
C ILE A 375 22.71 -10.92 -4.63
N GLY A 376 21.44 -11.22 -4.32
CA GLY A 376 20.60 -10.49 -3.36
C GLY A 376 20.32 -11.27 -2.08
N SER A 377 19.45 -10.71 -1.23
CA SER A 377 18.95 -11.37 -0.03
C SER A 377 17.47 -11.74 -0.18
N LEU A 378 17.14 -12.97 0.23
CA LEU A 378 15.81 -13.53 0.18
C LEU A 378 15.45 -14.14 1.54
N THR A 379 14.34 -13.72 2.12
CA THR A 379 13.69 -14.43 3.24
C THR A 379 12.28 -14.82 2.83
N VAL A 380 11.96 -16.10 2.95
CA VAL A 380 10.62 -16.62 2.63
C VAL A 380 10.07 -17.37 3.83
N THR A 381 8.91 -16.96 4.32
CA THR A 381 8.25 -17.59 5.45
C THR A 381 6.81 -18.00 5.13
N SER A 382 6.41 -19.17 5.64
CA SER A 382 5.01 -19.64 5.64
C SER A 382 4.32 -19.60 4.27
N SER A 383 5.08 -19.79 3.19
CA SER A 383 4.62 -19.57 1.81
C SER A 383 4.54 -20.87 1.01
N TYR A 384 3.77 -20.83 -0.08
CA TYR A 384 3.50 -21.96 -0.96
C TYR A 384 4.11 -21.74 -2.34
N PHE A 385 4.86 -22.73 -2.84
CA PHE A 385 5.39 -22.77 -4.20
C PHE A 385 4.86 -24.04 -4.87
N LEU A 386 3.91 -23.87 -5.78
CA LEU A 386 3.12 -24.96 -6.35
C LEU A 386 3.16 -24.94 -7.89
N ASN A 387 3.42 -26.07 -8.53
CA ASN A 387 3.31 -26.19 -10.00
C ASN A 387 4.17 -25.20 -10.80
N ASN A 388 5.19 -24.61 -10.20
CA ASN A 388 6.09 -23.71 -10.92
C ASN A 388 7.07 -24.53 -11.77
N GLN A 389 7.47 -23.97 -12.90
CA GLN A 389 8.26 -24.66 -13.91
C GLN A 389 9.55 -23.89 -14.24
N ALA A 390 10.69 -24.59 -14.24
CA ALA A 390 11.95 -23.99 -14.63
C ALA A 390 12.88 -24.96 -15.37
N SER A 391 14.00 -24.45 -15.89
CA SER A 391 15.14 -25.30 -16.20
C SER A 391 15.84 -25.73 -14.91
N GLU A 392 16.05 -24.79 -14.00
CA GLU A 392 16.70 -25.02 -12.71
C GLU A 392 15.93 -24.32 -11.58
N GLY A 393 15.65 -25.06 -10.51
CA GLY A 393 14.88 -24.55 -9.37
C GLY A 393 13.42 -24.33 -9.76
N GLY A 394 12.65 -25.42 -9.90
CA GLY A 394 11.25 -25.32 -10.36
C GLY A 394 10.44 -24.31 -9.54
N GLY A 395 10.61 -24.31 -8.22
CA GLY A 395 10.06 -23.28 -7.34
C GLY A 395 10.99 -22.08 -7.17
N ILE A 396 12.20 -22.31 -6.65
CA ILE A 396 13.13 -21.25 -6.24
C ILE A 396 14.54 -21.53 -6.77
N ALA A 397 15.21 -20.50 -7.29
CA ALA A 397 16.63 -20.53 -7.62
C ALA A 397 17.41 -19.45 -6.84
N ASN A 398 18.55 -19.83 -6.25
CA ASN A 398 19.49 -18.93 -5.58
C ASN A 398 20.84 -18.96 -6.29
N LEU A 399 21.25 -17.83 -6.85
CA LEU A 399 22.33 -17.72 -7.82
C LEU A 399 23.37 -16.68 -7.42
N GLY A 400 24.60 -16.87 -7.90
CA GLY A 400 25.63 -15.82 -7.91
C GLY A 400 25.97 -15.28 -6.52
N ASN A 401 26.15 -16.14 -5.53
CA ASN A 401 26.38 -15.75 -4.13
C ASN A 401 25.20 -15.09 -3.40
N GLY A 402 23.98 -15.18 -3.92
CA GLY A 402 22.78 -14.77 -3.20
C GLY A 402 22.63 -15.49 -1.85
N THR A 403 21.97 -14.83 -0.90
CA THR A 403 21.62 -15.43 0.39
C THR A 403 20.12 -15.67 0.46
N SER A 404 19.72 -16.87 0.86
CA SER A 404 18.31 -17.25 1.01
C SER A 404 18.07 -17.91 2.37
N THR A 405 17.00 -17.51 3.04
CA THR A 405 16.49 -18.18 4.26
C THR A 405 15.05 -18.57 4.03
N LEU A 406 14.78 -19.88 4.01
CA LEU A 406 13.44 -20.44 3.77
C LEU A 406 12.95 -21.07 5.07
N ILE A 407 11.83 -20.59 5.61
CA ILE A 407 11.26 -21.03 6.89
C ILE A 407 9.79 -21.44 6.71
N ALA A 408 9.44 -22.65 7.16
CA ALA A 408 8.05 -23.11 7.22
C ALA A 408 7.28 -23.05 5.88
N ASN A 409 7.98 -23.27 4.76
CA ASN A 409 7.35 -23.21 3.43
C ASN A 409 6.93 -24.60 2.94
N VAL A 410 5.96 -24.61 2.00
CA VAL A 410 5.60 -25.78 1.21
C VAL A 410 6.05 -25.55 -0.23
N ILE A 411 7.06 -26.31 -0.67
CA ILE A 411 7.61 -26.26 -2.02
C ILE A 411 7.34 -27.62 -2.68
N SER A 412 6.25 -27.71 -3.42
CA SER A 412 5.73 -28.98 -3.91
C SER A 412 5.18 -28.90 -5.32
N GLN A 413 5.21 -30.03 -6.04
CA GLN A 413 4.69 -30.14 -7.41
C GLN A 413 5.38 -29.18 -8.41
N ASN A 414 6.54 -28.63 -8.07
CA ASN A 414 7.32 -27.84 -9.01
C ASN A 414 8.12 -28.77 -9.91
N SER A 415 8.42 -28.31 -11.13
CA SER A 415 9.16 -29.10 -12.12
C SER A 415 10.38 -28.34 -12.63
N ALA A 416 11.53 -29.00 -12.66
CA ALA A 416 12.75 -28.54 -13.30
C ALA A 416 13.12 -29.50 -14.45
N THR A 417 13.63 -28.97 -15.57
CA THR A 417 14.11 -29.84 -16.67
C THR A 417 15.54 -30.34 -16.46
N SER A 418 16.36 -29.62 -15.68
CA SER A 418 17.79 -29.91 -15.45
C SER A 418 18.10 -30.24 -13.99
N ARG A 419 17.84 -29.33 -13.03
CA ARG A 419 18.33 -29.46 -11.64
C ARG A 419 17.38 -28.84 -10.61
N GLY A 420 17.32 -29.46 -9.43
CA GLY A 420 16.59 -28.94 -8.27
C GLY A 420 15.09 -28.79 -8.55
N GLY A 421 14.35 -29.89 -8.51
CA GLY A 421 12.91 -29.89 -8.83
C GLY A 421 12.15 -28.80 -8.06
N GLY A 422 12.45 -28.62 -6.77
CA GLY A 422 11.91 -27.56 -5.93
C GLY A 422 12.86 -26.38 -5.82
N VAL A 423 14.08 -26.61 -5.31
CA VAL A 423 15.05 -25.55 -5.03
C VAL A 423 16.41 -25.85 -5.65
N PHE A 424 16.99 -24.84 -6.29
CA PHE A 424 18.32 -24.89 -6.88
C PHE A 424 19.21 -23.80 -6.28
N THR A 425 20.48 -24.13 -6.07
CA THR A 425 21.52 -23.13 -5.83
C THR A 425 22.88 -23.50 -6.44
N ASP A 426 23.58 -22.49 -6.97
CA ASP A 426 24.93 -22.62 -7.55
C ASP A 426 26.03 -21.92 -6.74
N GLY A 427 25.67 -21.29 -5.61
CA GLY A 427 26.58 -20.52 -4.78
C GLY A 427 25.86 -19.74 -3.69
N GLY A 428 26.63 -19.05 -2.84
CA GLY A 428 26.08 -18.29 -1.72
C GLY A 428 25.63 -19.18 -0.56
N THR A 429 24.60 -18.78 0.18
CA THR A 429 24.11 -19.53 1.34
C THR A 429 22.60 -19.66 1.29
N VAL A 430 22.12 -20.91 1.30
CA VAL A 430 20.68 -21.22 1.42
C VAL A 430 20.44 -21.94 2.74
N ARG A 431 19.70 -21.31 3.64
CA ARG A 431 19.28 -21.84 4.94
C ARG A 431 17.86 -22.37 4.88
N LEU A 432 17.66 -23.60 5.34
CA LEU A 432 16.36 -24.26 5.37
C LEU A 432 15.95 -24.60 6.80
N GLN A 433 14.76 -24.16 7.20
CA GLN A 433 14.13 -24.52 8.47
C GLN A 433 12.63 -24.83 8.29
N LEU A 434 12.15 -25.94 8.85
CA LEU A 434 10.74 -26.33 8.92
C LEU A 434 10.05 -26.44 7.55
N ASN A 435 10.79 -26.60 6.46
CA ASN A 435 10.21 -26.64 5.13
C ASN A 435 9.73 -28.06 4.77
N ASN A 436 8.64 -28.13 4.00
CA ASN A 436 8.26 -29.32 3.25
C ASN A 436 8.63 -29.10 1.77
N ILE A 437 9.68 -29.78 1.31
CA ILE A 437 10.17 -29.72 -0.06
C ILE A 437 10.07 -31.12 -0.65
N SER A 438 8.89 -31.44 -1.20
CA SER A 438 8.58 -32.80 -1.66
C SER A 438 7.73 -32.79 -2.92
N SER A 439 7.63 -33.95 -3.59
CA SER A 439 6.83 -34.11 -4.80
C SER A 439 7.21 -33.14 -5.92
N ASN A 440 8.49 -32.72 -5.99
CA ASN A 440 8.98 -31.94 -7.12
C ASN A 440 9.63 -32.88 -8.14
N THR A 441 9.61 -32.48 -9.40
CA THR A 441 10.02 -33.35 -10.50
C THR A 441 11.21 -32.79 -11.25
N VAL A 442 12.17 -33.66 -11.51
CA VAL A 442 13.24 -33.46 -12.49
C VAL A 442 13.56 -34.84 -13.10
N PRO A 443 13.81 -34.96 -14.42
CA PRO A 443 13.89 -36.27 -15.08
C PRO A 443 14.83 -37.26 -14.39
N THR A 444 16.00 -36.78 -13.96
CA THR A 444 17.00 -37.58 -13.24
C THR A 444 17.67 -36.75 -12.15
N GLY A 445 16.92 -36.43 -11.10
CA GLY A 445 17.50 -35.66 -10.01
C GLY A 445 16.61 -35.48 -8.78
N PRO A 446 17.15 -34.81 -7.76
CA PRO A 446 16.52 -34.55 -6.47
C PRO A 446 15.58 -33.35 -6.45
N ASP A 447 14.84 -33.20 -5.34
CA ASP A 447 14.05 -31.99 -5.04
C ASP A 447 14.95 -30.76 -4.81
N LEU A 448 16.15 -30.98 -4.27
CA LEU A 448 17.16 -29.95 -3.95
C LEU A 448 18.43 -30.16 -4.75
N PHE A 449 19.03 -29.11 -5.29
CA PHE A 449 20.37 -29.17 -5.89
C PHE A 449 21.25 -28.04 -5.38
N GLY A 450 22.48 -28.38 -4.97
CA GLY A 450 23.48 -27.41 -4.46
C GLY A 450 23.87 -27.65 -3.00
N ALA A 451 24.43 -26.61 -2.37
CA ALA A 451 24.87 -26.64 -0.97
C ALA A 451 23.89 -25.86 -0.07
N PHE A 452 23.46 -26.49 1.02
CA PHE A 452 22.46 -25.94 1.93
C PHE A 452 22.96 -25.93 3.37
N VAL A 453 22.28 -25.17 4.22
CA VAL A 453 22.50 -25.14 5.67
C VAL A 453 21.19 -25.50 6.36
N SER A 454 21.24 -26.49 7.23
CA SER A 454 20.11 -26.88 8.09
C SER A 454 20.00 -25.92 9.28
N GLY A 455 18.86 -25.24 9.42
CA GLY A 455 18.59 -24.23 10.45
C GLY A 455 18.91 -22.80 10.02
N THR A 456 18.69 -21.85 10.93
CA THR A 456 18.94 -20.42 10.75
C THR A 456 20.35 -20.01 11.20
N SER A 457 20.69 -18.72 11.11
CA SER A 457 21.94 -18.17 11.65
C SER A 457 21.97 -18.12 13.19
N THR A 458 20.84 -18.34 13.86
CA THR A 458 20.74 -18.35 15.33
C THR A 458 21.36 -19.62 15.92
N PRO A 459 22.25 -19.52 16.92
CA PRO A 459 22.84 -20.68 17.60
C PRO A 459 21.78 -21.62 18.17
N GLY A 460 21.94 -22.93 17.95
CA GLY A 460 20.97 -23.94 18.41
C GLY A 460 19.71 -24.07 17.53
N SER A 461 19.63 -23.34 16.41
CA SER A 461 18.58 -23.54 15.43
C SER A 461 18.75 -24.87 14.70
N PHE A 462 17.69 -25.66 14.67
CA PHE A 462 17.61 -26.94 13.96
C PHE A 462 16.83 -26.78 12.65
N GLY A 463 17.09 -27.66 11.69
CA GLY A 463 16.46 -27.67 10.37
C GLY A 463 15.02 -28.15 10.42
N PHE A 464 14.76 -29.37 10.87
CA PHE A 464 13.42 -29.99 10.82
C PHE A 464 12.76 -29.94 9.43
N ASN A 465 13.55 -30.09 8.36
CA ASN A 465 13.04 -30.06 6.99
C ASN A 465 12.60 -31.47 6.54
N VAL A 466 11.55 -31.55 5.73
CA VAL A 466 11.13 -32.75 5.01
C VAL A 466 11.51 -32.61 3.54
N ILE A 467 12.36 -33.50 3.05
CA ILE A 467 12.82 -33.53 1.66
C ILE A 467 12.34 -34.83 1.01
N GLY A 468 11.60 -34.71 -0.09
CA GLY A 468 10.98 -35.84 -0.78
C GLY A 468 11.99 -36.73 -1.49
N LYS A 469 12.65 -36.22 -2.54
CA LYS A 469 13.64 -36.98 -3.30
C LYS A 469 15.05 -36.52 -2.96
N GLY A 470 15.76 -37.35 -2.19
CA GLY A 470 17.14 -37.13 -1.77
C GLY A 470 18.20 -37.27 -2.87
N GLY A 471 19.45 -36.92 -2.52
CA GLY A 471 20.65 -37.08 -3.37
C GLY A 471 21.08 -35.79 -4.08
N GLY A 472 22.35 -35.65 -4.49
CA GLY A 472 22.80 -34.52 -5.33
C GLY A 472 22.89 -33.14 -4.66
N PHE A 473 22.68 -33.04 -3.34
CA PHE A 473 22.89 -31.84 -2.53
C PHE A 473 23.78 -32.12 -1.31
N THR A 474 24.33 -31.06 -0.71
CA THR A 474 25.20 -31.15 0.47
C THR A 474 24.71 -30.25 1.62
N GLY A 475 25.21 -30.50 2.83
CA GLY A 475 24.96 -29.67 4.02
C GLY A 475 23.66 -29.95 4.77
N ILE A 476 22.81 -30.84 4.25
CA ILE A 476 21.66 -31.44 4.97
C ILE A 476 21.84 -32.95 4.99
N THR A 477 21.66 -33.57 6.15
CA THR A 477 21.87 -35.02 6.35
C THR A 477 20.65 -35.62 7.03
N ASN A 478 20.18 -36.77 6.53
CA ASN A 478 19.02 -37.46 7.07
C ASN A 478 19.23 -37.83 8.55
N GLY A 479 18.27 -37.48 9.41
CA GLY A 479 18.31 -37.71 10.85
C GLY A 479 19.19 -36.73 11.65
N VAL A 480 19.85 -35.78 11.00
CA VAL A 480 20.64 -34.72 11.65
C VAL A 480 19.80 -33.45 11.72
N ASN A 481 19.88 -32.71 12.83
CA ASN A 481 19.11 -31.47 13.06
C ASN A 481 17.59 -31.63 12.85
N GLY A 482 17.06 -32.84 13.04
CA GLY A 482 15.66 -33.17 12.83
C GLY A 482 15.22 -33.26 11.36
N ASP A 483 16.14 -33.17 10.41
CA ASP A 483 15.83 -33.27 8.98
C ASP A 483 15.48 -34.70 8.57
N VAL A 484 14.49 -34.84 7.70
CA VAL A 484 14.03 -36.11 7.12
C VAL A 484 14.20 -36.05 5.61
N ILE A 485 14.98 -37.00 5.06
CA ILE A 485 15.16 -37.16 3.62
C ILE A 485 14.58 -38.52 3.24
N LEU A 486 13.53 -38.52 2.40
CA LEU A 486 12.96 -39.75 1.88
C LEU A 486 13.83 -40.30 0.74
N VAL A 487 13.94 -41.61 0.68
CA VAL A 487 14.68 -42.34 -0.36
C VAL A 487 13.65 -43.15 -1.14
N PHE A 488 13.46 -42.81 -2.41
CA PHE A 488 12.55 -43.50 -3.31
C PHE A 488 13.32 -44.20 -4.43
#